data_AF-A0A919SAQ0-F1
#
_entry.id   AF-A0A919SAQ0-F1
#
_cell.length_a   1.000
_cell.length_b   1.000
_cell.length_c   1.000
_cell.angle_alpha   90.00
_cell.angle_beta   90.00
_cell.angle_gamma   90.00
#
_symmetry.space_group_name_H-M   'P 1'
#
loop_
_entity.id
_entity.type
_entity.pdbx_description
1 polymer ?
#
loop_
_entity_poly.entity_id
_entity_poly.type
_entity_poly.pdbx_seq_one_letter_code
_entity_poly.pdbx_strand_id
1 'polypeptide(L)'
;MALVSRATLESLAGSLIAAAAPAPAPTEEAAPQAAAVPTPPVGGLIVLGSFGIVGAGLVVSWLLWTVNGSAAVIRPSDTSTVFAGLLVFAAAVERLLEPFARWMPGRAARAAVERARAYAVNQAGQLSHQDLVAVAEAEALAARSQAVRTVLLWGVATAVATVISSLCGFYVLHGIAAAGWDAVPVWADALVTGVLVGSGTKPVHDLITRAQVKA
;
A
#
# COMPACT_ATOMS: atom_id res chain seq x y z
N MET A 1 -55.03 -31.63 -18.15
CA MET A 1 -54.09 -30.51 -17.91
C MET A 1 -54.41 -29.91 -16.55
N ALA A 2 -53.66 -30.26 -15.51
CA ALA A 2 -53.87 -29.75 -14.16
C ALA A 2 -53.00 -28.51 -13.96
N LEU A 3 -53.62 -27.37 -13.69
CA LEU A 3 -52.94 -26.12 -13.35
C LEU A 3 -52.41 -26.24 -11.93
N VAL A 4 -51.09 -26.36 -11.79
CA VAL A 4 -50.40 -26.26 -10.50
C VAL A 4 -50.58 -24.82 -10.00
N SER A 5 -51.24 -24.68 -8.85
CA SER A 5 -51.52 -23.38 -8.24
C SER A 5 -50.24 -22.69 -7.80
N ARG A 6 -50.17 -21.37 -7.97
CA ARG A 6 -49.03 -20.53 -7.59
C ARG A 6 -48.68 -20.67 -6.10
N ALA A 7 -49.69 -20.93 -5.26
CA ALA A 7 -49.52 -21.19 -3.83
C ALA A 7 -48.70 -22.47 -3.54
N THR A 8 -48.76 -23.47 -4.42
CA THR A 8 -47.99 -24.71 -4.29
C THR A 8 -46.51 -24.49 -4.64
N LEU A 9 -46.20 -23.56 -5.54
CA LEU A 9 -44.82 -23.18 -5.86
C LEU A 9 -44.17 -22.31 -4.77
N GLU A 10 -44.95 -21.45 -4.11
CA GLU A 10 -44.45 -20.62 -2.99
C GLU A 10 -44.19 -21.46 -1.73
N SER A 11 -45.01 -22.48 -1.47
CA SER A 11 -44.78 -23.46 -0.39
C SER A 11 -43.49 -24.27 -0.58
N LEU A 12 -43.17 -24.66 -1.82
CA LEU A 12 -41.91 -25.34 -2.14
C LEU A 12 -40.68 -24.41 -2.05
N ALA A 13 -40.84 -23.13 -2.38
CA ALA A 13 -39.78 -22.14 -2.24
C ALA A 13 -39.46 -21.81 -0.76
N GLY A 14 -40.47 -21.83 0.12
CA GLY A 14 -40.28 -21.60 1.56
C GLY A 14 -39.65 -22.78 2.32
N SER A 15 -39.77 -24.01 1.81
CA SER A 15 -39.31 -25.23 2.48
C SER A 15 -37.81 -25.53 2.26
N LEU A 16 -37.16 -24.90 1.29
CA LEU A 16 -35.72 -25.09 1.02
C LEU A 16 -34.81 -24.18 1.87
N ILE A 17 -35.36 -23.41 2.82
CA ILE A 17 -34.59 -22.59 3.78
C ILE A 17 -34.81 -23.11 5.22
N ALA A 18 -34.91 -24.43 5.39
CA ALA A 18 -34.55 -25.03 6.67
C ALA A 18 -33.02 -24.94 6.79
N ALA A 19 -32.54 -23.82 7.33
CA ALA A 19 -31.14 -23.61 7.66
C ALA A 19 -30.63 -24.82 8.45
N ALA A 20 -29.73 -25.60 7.83
CA ALA A 20 -28.91 -26.54 8.56
C ALA A 20 -28.20 -25.73 9.65
N ALA A 21 -28.58 -25.98 10.91
CA ALA A 21 -27.87 -25.41 12.04
C ALA A 21 -26.38 -25.75 11.84
N PRO A 22 -25.48 -24.76 11.81
CA PRO A 22 -24.07 -25.03 11.62
C PRO A 22 -23.62 -26.00 12.72
N ALA A 23 -23.03 -27.12 12.31
CA ALA A 23 -22.35 -28.00 13.23
C ALA A 23 -21.38 -27.14 14.08
N PRO A 24 -21.28 -27.37 15.40
CA PRO A 24 -20.34 -26.62 16.22
C PRO A 24 -18.96 -26.78 15.60
N ALA A 25 -18.39 -25.64 15.16
CA ALA A 25 -17.05 -25.62 14.61
C ALA A 25 -16.11 -26.29 15.62
N PRO A 26 -15.18 -27.15 15.18
CA PRO A 26 -14.15 -27.67 16.07
C PRO A 26 -13.51 -26.47 16.76
N THR A 27 -13.52 -26.48 18.09
CA THR A 27 -12.88 -25.48 18.93
C THR A 27 -11.42 -25.42 18.48
N GLU A 28 -11.09 -24.43 17.66
CA GLU A 28 -9.75 -24.17 17.17
C GLU A 28 -8.96 -23.77 18.41
N GLU A 29 -8.33 -24.76 19.02
CA GLU A 29 -7.48 -24.62 20.19
C GLU A 29 -6.45 -23.57 19.81
N ALA A 30 -6.62 -22.36 20.37
CA ALA A 30 -5.86 -21.19 19.98
C ALA A 30 -4.38 -21.54 20.09
N ALA A 31 -3.74 -21.75 18.92
CA ALA A 31 -2.35 -22.13 18.86
C ALA A 31 -1.58 -21.18 19.76
N PRO A 32 -0.69 -21.68 20.63
CA PRO A 32 -0.05 -20.90 21.68
C PRO A 32 0.51 -19.61 21.07
N GLN A 33 -0.16 -18.51 21.37
CA GLN A 33 0.11 -17.22 20.74
C GLN A 33 1.41 -16.72 21.34
N ALA A 34 2.52 -16.96 20.63
CA ALA A 34 3.84 -16.53 21.06
C ALA A 34 3.80 -15.04 21.40
N ALA A 35 4.30 -14.69 22.58
CA ALA A 35 4.29 -13.32 23.07
C ALA A 35 4.90 -12.38 22.03
N ALA A 36 4.17 -11.31 21.69
CA ALA A 36 4.59 -10.38 20.65
C ALA A 36 5.91 -9.70 21.03
N VAL A 37 6.99 -10.00 20.31
CA VAL A 37 8.26 -9.30 20.45
C VAL A 37 8.08 -7.88 19.91
N PRO A 38 8.39 -6.83 20.69
CA PRO A 38 8.32 -5.45 20.21
C PRO A 38 9.16 -5.28 18.94
N THR A 39 8.55 -4.81 17.85
CA THR A 39 9.30 -4.53 16.63
C THR A 39 10.16 -3.29 16.86
N PRO A 40 11.49 -3.36 16.69
CA PRO A 40 12.36 -2.22 16.90
C PRO A 40 12.02 -1.10 15.90
N PRO A 41 12.12 0.18 16.31
CA PRO A 41 11.82 1.30 15.43
C PRO A 41 12.75 1.32 14.22
N VAL A 42 12.27 1.90 13.11
CA VAL A 42 13.11 2.18 11.94
C VAL A 42 14.24 3.11 12.36
N GLY A 43 15.48 2.76 12.05
CA GLY A 43 16.64 3.56 12.42
C GLY A 43 16.60 4.95 11.81
N GLY A 44 16.94 5.98 12.59
CA GLY A 44 16.86 7.39 12.16
C GLY A 44 17.63 7.69 10.87
N LEU A 45 18.74 6.99 10.61
CA LEU A 45 19.50 7.12 9.36
C LEU A 45 18.70 6.72 8.12
N ILE A 46 17.82 5.73 8.21
CA ILE A 46 16.96 5.31 7.09
C ILE A 46 15.91 6.38 6.81
N VAL A 47 15.32 6.95 7.86
CA VAL A 47 14.36 8.06 7.74
C VAL A 47 15.05 9.26 7.09
N LEU A 48 16.22 9.66 7.60
CA LEU A 48 17.00 10.75 7.05
C LEU A 48 17.41 10.50 5.60
N GLY A 49 17.85 9.29 5.27
CA GLY A 49 18.17 8.88 3.90
C GLY A 49 16.97 8.99 2.96
N SER A 50 15.77 8.60 3.42
CA SER A 50 14.53 8.73 2.64
C SER A 50 14.17 10.19 2.36
N PHE A 51 14.26 11.07 3.36
CA PHE A 51 14.11 12.51 3.15
C PHE A 51 15.19 13.09 2.23
N GLY A 52 16.42 12.56 2.30
CA GLY A 52 17.49 12.90 1.36
C GLY A 52 17.14 12.56 -0.09
N ILE A 53 16.50 11.40 -0.34
CA ILE A 53 16.00 11.01 -1.66
C ILE A 53 14.93 11.98 -2.15
N VAL A 54 13.98 12.37 -1.28
CA VAL A 54 12.95 13.38 -1.60
C VAL A 54 13.59 14.72 -1.96
N GLY A 55 14.55 15.18 -1.15
CA GLY A 55 15.30 16.41 -1.42
C GLY A 55 16.05 16.37 -2.76
N ALA A 56 16.68 15.23 -3.09
CA ALA A 56 17.33 15.05 -4.38
C ALA A 56 16.33 15.12 -5.55
N GLY A 57 15.16 14.47 -5.42
CA GLY A 57 14.08 14.56 -6.41
C GLY A 57 13.58 15.99 -6.60
N LEU A 58 13.47 16.77 -5.52
CA LEU A 58 13.09 18.18 -5.58
C LEU A 58 14.14 19.02 -6.31
N VAL A 59 15.43 18.81 -6.04
CA VAL A 59 16.51 19.52 -6.75
C VAL A 59 16.47 19.21 -8.24
N VAL A 60 16.30 17.93 -8.62
CA VAL A 60 16.17 17.52 -10.03
C VAL A 60 14.94 18.17 -10.67
N SER A 61 13.80 18.15 -9.99
CA SER A 61 12.56 18.79 -10.44
C SER A 61 12.74 20.29 -10.68
N TRP A 62 13.36 21.00 -9.73
CA TRP A 62 13.68 22.43 -9.87
C TRP A 62 14.60 22.70 -11.07
N LEU A 63 15.67 21.91 -11.24
CA LEU A 63 16.57 22.03 -12.40
C LEU A 63 15.82 21.84 -13.72
N LEU A 64 14.98 20.81 -13.81
CA LEU A 64 14.17 20.55 -15.01
C LEU A 64 13.22 21.70 -15.31
N TRP A 65 12.56 22.27 -14.28
CA TRP A 65 11.71 23.43 -14.43
C TRP A 65 12.48 24.66 -14.96
N THR A 66 13.71 24.90 -14.46
CA THR A 66 14.53 26.03 -14.93
C THR A 66 14.98 25.89 -16.38
N VAL A 67 15.28 24.67 -16.83
CA VAL A 67 15.78 24.41 -18.20
C VAL A 67 14.64 24.36 -19.21
N ASN A 68 13.51 23.76 -18.85
CA ASN A 68 12.44 23.45 -19.81
C ASN A 68 11.44 24.58 -20.02
N GLY A 69 11.66 25.74 -19.38
CA GLY A 69 10.84 26.94 -19.54
C GLY A 69 9.37 26.70 -19.20
N SER A 70 9.03 26.70 -17.91
CA SER A 70 7.63 26.69 -17.41
C SER A 70 6.67 25.86 -18.25
N ALA A 71 6.81 24.52 -18.24
CA ALA A 71 5.85 23.63 -18.87
C ALA A 71 4.42 24.09 -18.54
N ALA A 72 3.55 24.17 -19.55
CA ALA A 72 2.22 24.73 -19.40
C ALA A 72 1.48 24.00 -18.26
N VAL A 73 1.15 24.75 -17.21
CA VAL A 73 0.42 24.23 -16.04
C VAL A 73 -0.93 23.70 -16.53
N ILE A 74 -1.16 22.41 -16.35
CA ILE A 74 -2.44 21.79 -16.69
C ILE A 74 -3.45 22.22 -15.62
N ARG A 75 -4.49 22.95 -16.02
CA ARG A 75 -5.58 23.40 -15.14
C ARG A 75 -6.89 22.73 -15.58
N PRO A 76 -7.26 21.56 -15.02
CA PRO A 76 -8.57 20.97 -15.28
C PRO A 76 -9.69 21.92 -14.84
N SER A 77 -10.78 21.97 -15.59
CA SER A 77 -11.94 22.83 -15.26
C SER A 77 -12.77 22.31 -14.09
N ASP A 78 -12.55 21.05 -13.67
CA ASP A 78 -13.28 20.38 -12.60
C ASP A 78 -12.31 19.71 -11.62
N THR A 79 -12.55 19.93 -10.33
CA THR A 79 -11.79 19.34 -9.22
C THR A 79 -11.87 17.81 -9.25
N SER A 80 -13.00 17.24 -9.68
CA SER A 80 -13.15 15.78 -9.80
C SER A 80 -12.10 15.16 -10.73
N THR A 81 -11.77 15.87 -11.82
CA THR A 81 -10.78 15.43 -12.81
C THR A 81 -9.36 15.51 -12.25
N VAL A 82 -9.07 16.49 -11.37
CA VAL A 82 -7.78 16.58 -10.65
C VAL A 82 -7.58 15.35 -9.77
N PHE A 83 -8.59 14.97 -8.97
CA PHE A 83 -8.52 13.79 -8.11
C PHE A 83 -8.41 12.48 -8.89
N ALA A 84 -9.19 12.32 -9.97
CA ALA A 84 -9.09 11.17 -10.85
C ALA A 84 -7.70 11.08 -11.50
N GLY A 85 -7.17 12.20 -11.98
CA GLY A 85 -5.82 12.32 -12.51
C GLY A 85 -4.74 11.95 -11.49
N LEU A 86 -4.89 12.40 -10.24
CA LEU A 86 -3.97 12.07 -9.15
C LEU A 86 -3.95 10.55 -8.85
N LEU A 87 -5.12 9.90 -8.87
CA LEU A 87 -5.23 8.45 -8.65
C LEU A 87 -4.57 7.66 -9.78
N VAL A 88 -4.83 8.03 -11.04
CA VAL A 88 -4.19 7.42 -12.21
C VAL A 88 -2.67 7.65 -12.17
N PHE A 89 -2.24 8.86 -11.81
CA PHE A 89 -0.84 9.19 -11.70
C PHE A 89 -0.14 8.38 -10.60
N ALA A 90 -0.77 8.22 -9.43
CA ALA A 90 -0.24 7.38 -8.37
C ALA A 90 -0.12 5.91 -8.78
N ALA A 91 -1.13 5.37 -9.45
CA ALA A 91 -1.09 4.01 -9.99
C ALA A 91 0.02 3.84 -11.04
N ALA A 92 0.24 4.84 -11.91
CA ALA A 92 1.32 4.81 -12.88
C ALA A 92 2.71 4.82 -12.22
N VAL A 93 2.92 5.66 -11.21
CA VAL A 93 4.17 5.69 -10.43
C VAL A 93 4.40 4.36 -9.70
N GLU A 94 3.35 3.75 -9.14
CA GLU A 94 3.44 2.42 -8.52
C GLU A 94 3.94 1.37 -9.53
N ARG A 95 3.35 1.32 -10.73
CA ARG A 95 3.78 0.38 -11.79
C ARG A 95 5.20 0.62 -12.24
N LEU A 96 5.62 1.89 -12.33
CA LEU A 96 6.98 2.26 -12.69
C LEU A 96 8.01 1.77 -11.65
N LEU A 97 7.64 1.75 -10.36
CA LEU A 97 8.54 1.38 -9.26
C LEU A 97 8.53 -0.11 -8.91
N GLU A 98 7.54 -0.86 -9.37
CA GLU A 98 7.42 -2.31 -9.20
C GLU A 98 8.71 -3.10 -9.53
N PRO A 99 9.42 -2.87 -10.67
CA PRO A 99 10.67 -3.57 -10.96
C PRO A 99 11.79 -3.26 -9.96
N PHE A 100 11.86 -2.03 -9.46
CA PHE A 100 12.89 -1.60 -8.50
C PHE A 100 12.63 -2.16 -7.09
N ALA A 101 11.37 -2.39 -6.74
CA ALA A 101 10.99 -2.97 -5.45
C ALA A 101 11.57 -4.38 -5.22
N ARG A 102 12.00 -5.07 -6.29
CA ARG A 102 12.66 -6.40 -6.26
C ARG A 102 14.09 -6.34 -5.71
N TRP A 103 14.77 -5.21 -5.86
CA TRP A 103 16.13 -4.98 -5.39
C TRP A 103 16.19 -4.49 -3.94
N MET A 104 15.04 -4.17 -3.34
CA MET A 104 14.95 -3.71 -1.97
C MET A 104 15.24 -4.83 -0.95
N PRO A 105 15.82 -4.49 0.22
CA PRO A 105 16.08 -5.43 1.29
C PRO A 105 14.77 -6.04 1.85
N GLY A 106 14.87 -7.25 2.43
CA GLY A 106 13.76 -7.94 3.11
C GLY A 106 13.39 -9.31 2.55
N ARG A 107 13.89 -9.71 1.37
CA ARG A 107 13.67 -11.06 0.83
C ARG A 107 14.27 -12.15 1.72
N ALA A 108 15.52 -11.95 2.17
CA ALA A 108 16.20 -12.88 3.07
C ALA A 108 15.47 -13.01 4.42
N ALA A 109 14.95 -11.89 4.94
CA ALA A 109 14.19 -11.85 6.18
C ALA A 109 12.87 -12.66 6.10
N ARG A 110 12.12 -12.50 5.01
CA ARG A 110 10.90 -13.32 4.76
C ARG A 110 11.24 -14.80 4.61
N ALA A 111 12.27 -15.13 3.84
CA ALA A 111 12.73 -16.50 3.70
C ALA A 111 13.21 -17.12 5.02
N ALA A 112 13.72 -16.31 5.95
CA ALA A 112 14.09 -16.77 7.30
C ALA A 112 12.84 -17.08 8.15
N VAL A 113 11.81 -16.22 8.11
CA VAL A 113 10.52 -16.48 8.78
C VAL A 113 9.85 -17.74 8.24
N GLU A 114 9.78 -17.89 6.92
CA GLU A 114 9.18 -19.07 6.29
C GLU A 114 9.91 -20.36 6.70
N ARG A 115 11.25 -20.34 6.76
CA ARG A 115 12.05 -21.47 7.23
C ARG A 115 11.82 -21.76 8.72
N ALA A 116 11.77 -20.73 9.57
CA ALA A 116 11.53 -20.89 11.00
C ALA A 116 10.12 -21.46 11.27
N ARG A 117 9.10 -20.96 10.56
CA ARG A 117 7.73 -21.48 10.65
C ARG A 117 7.61 -22.91 10.14
N ALA A 118 8.24 -23.23 9.01
CA ALA A 118 8.23 -24.59 8.47
C ALA A 118 8.91 -25.58 9.44
N TYR A 119 10.03 -25.19 10.04
CA TYR A 119 10.68 -25.99 11.08
C TYR A 119 9.76 -26.22 12.29
N ALA A 120 9.10 -25.16 12.77
CA ALA A 120 8.18 -25.25 13.91
C ALA A 120 6.99 -26.17 13.65
N VAL A 121 6.40 -26.11 12.44
CA VAL A 121 5.28 -26.98 12.04
C VAL A 121 5.71 -28.44 11.93
N ASN A 122 6.92 -28.70 11.42
CA ASN A 122 7.43 -30.06 11.24
C ASN A 122 7.80 -30.77 12.55
N GLN A 123 7.91 -30.04 13.67
CA GLN A 123 8.30 -30.60 14.97
C GLN A 123 7.14 -31.24 15.78
N ALA A 124 5.96 -31.41 15.18
CA ALA A 124 4.85 -32.26 15.66
C ALA A 124 4.56 -32.21 17.18
N GLY A 125 4.63 -31.02 17.80
CA GLY A 125 4.31 -30.82 19.22
C GLY A 125 5.49 -30.82 20.20
N GLN A 126 6.72 -31.06 19.74
CA GLN A 126 7.94 -30.90 20.56
C GLN A 126 8.63 -29.56 20.33
N LEU A 127 7.86 -28.46 20.35
CA LEU A 127 8.43 -27.12 20.26
C LEU A 127 9.14 -26.77 21.56
N SER A 128 10.46 -26.64 21.48
CA SER A 128 11.22 -26.09 22.60
C SER A 128 10.93 -24.60 22.74
N HIS A 129 11.12 -24.05 23.93
CA HIS A 129 11.05 -22.60 24.13
C HIS A 129 12.02 -21.84 23.21
N GLN A 130 13.17 -22.44 22.88
CA GLN A 130 14.15 -21.87 21.98
C GLN A 130 13.63 -21.75 20.54
N ASP A 131 12.82 -22.71 20.08
CA ASP A 131 12.23 -22.67 18.74
C ASP A 131 11.20 -21.54 18.61
N LEU A 132 10.39 -21.35 19.66
CA LEU A 132 9.42 -20.25 19.73
C LEU A 132 10.12 -18.88 19.71
N VAL A 133 11.23 -18.74 20.45
CA VAL A 133 12.05 -17.52 20.44
C VAL A 133 12.65 -17.28 19.06
N ALA A 134 13.17 -18.32 18.40
CA ALA A 134 13.75 -18.20 17.06
C ALA A 134 12.72 -17.76 16.00
N VAL A 135 11.48 -18.27 16.07
CA VAL A 135 10.38 -17.82 15.20
C VAL A 135 10.05 -16.36 15.48
N ALA A 136 9.93 -15.97 16.75
CA ALA A 136 9.60 -14.60 17.13
C ALA A 136 10.68 -13.59 16.71
N GLU A 137 11.96 -13.94 16.84
CA GLU A 137 13.07 -13.11 16.36
C GLU A 137 13.08 -12.96 14.84
N ALA A 138 12.83 -14.04 14.10
CA ALA A 138 12.71 -14.00 12.65
C ALA A 138 11.56 -13.08 12.22
N GLU A 139 10.41 -13.17 12.89
CA GLU A 139 9.25 -12.30 12.61
C GLU A 139 9.54 -10.83 12.90
N ALA A 140 10.18 -10.52 14.02
CA ALA A 140 10.60 -9.16 14.35
C ALA A 140 11.56 -8.59 13.29
N LEU A 141 12.50 -9.40 12.80
CA LEU A 141 13.43 -9.00 11.74
C LEU A 141 12.73 -8.80 10.39
N ALA A 142 11.75 -9.64 10.05
CA ALA A 142 10.93 -9.45 8.85
C ALA A 142 10.08 -8.18 8.94
N ALA A 143 9.41 -7.93 10.07
CA ALA A 143 8.62 -6.72 10.30
C ALA A 143 9.50 -5.45 10.17
N ARG A 144 10.69 -5.45 10.78
CA ARG A 144 11.66 -4.36 10.64
C ARG A 144 12.08 -4.14 9.18
N SER A 145 12.39 -5.22 8.45
CA SER A 145 12.79 -5.12 7.04
C SER A 145 11.68 -4.56 6.15
N GLN A 146 10.42 -4.91 6.43
CA GLN A 146 9.26 -4.35 5.75
C GLN A 146 9.13 -2.86 6.04
N ALA A 147 9.27 -2.44 7.30
CA ALA A 147 9.19 -1.03 7.68
C ALA A 147 10.28 -0.18 6.99
N VAL A 148 11.53 -0.67 6.97
CA VAL A 148 12.64 -0.02 6.24
C VAL A 148 12.32 0.10 4.76
N ARG A 149 11.87 -0.98 4.13
CA ARG A 149 11.50 -0.98 2.71
C ARG A 149 10.38 0.00 2.42
N THR A 150 9.36 0.08 3.28
CA THR A 150 8.25 1.03 3.13
C THR A 150 8.73 2.48 3.17
N VAL A 151 9.58 2.84 4.14
CA VAL A 151 10.09 4.22 4.28
C VAL A 151 10.94 4.61 3.07
N LEU A 152 11.79 3.71 2.58
CA LEU A 152 12.63 3.97 1.41
C LEU A 152 11.82 4.06 0.12
N LEU A 153 10.87 3.14 -0.11
CA LEU A 153 9.99 3.19 -1.28
C LEU A 153 9.10 4.42 -1.30
N TRP A 154 8.63 4.87 -0.12
CA TRP A 154 7.91 6.14 -0.01
C TRP A 154 8.76 7.32 -0.50
N GLY A 155 10.01 7.42 -0.03
CA GLY A 155 10.92 8.50 -0.46
C GLY A 155 11.21 8.47 -1.96
N VAL A 156 11.47 7.28 -2.51
CA VAL A 156 11.67 7.09 -3.96
C VAL A 156 10.42 7.46 -4.75
N ALA A 157 9.24 7.01 -4.32
CA ALA A 157 7.97 7.32 -4.98
C ALA A 157 7.67 8.81 -4.98
N THR A 158 7.87 9.49 -3.86
CA THR A 158 7.71 10.94 -3.77
C THR A 158 8.70 11.67 -4.67
N ALA A 159 9.98 11.27 -4.68
CA ALA A 159 10.98 11.88 -5.55
C ALA A 159 10.63 11.72 -7.05
N VAL A 160 10.28 10.51 -7.48
CA VAL A 160 9.91 10.23 -8.88
C VAL A 160 8.63 10.97 -9.27
N ALA A 161 7.60 10.96 -8.42
CA ALA A 161 6.37 11.68 -8.68
C ALA A 161 6.59 13.20 -8.75
N THR A 162 7.45 13.77 -7.91
CA THR A 162 7.83 15.20 -7.94
C THR A 162 8.50 15.58 -9.25
N VAL A 163 9.39 14.72 -9.75
CA VAL A 163 10.09 14.92 -11.04
C VAL A 163 9.11 14.83 -12.21
N ILE A 164 8.27 13.78 -12.24
CA ILE A 164 7.29 13.60 -13.34
C ILE A 164 6.25 14.72 -13.33
N SER A 165 5.76 15.13 -12.17
CA SER A 165 4.85 16.27 -12.01
C SER A 165 5.42 17.53 -12.66
N SER A 166 6.71 17.83 -12.42
CA SER A 166 7.38 18.98 -13.03
C SER A 166 7.61 18.86 -14.54
N LEU A 167 7.84 17.65 -15.05
CA LEU A 167 7.98 17.41 -16.48
C LEU A 167 6.66 17.55 -17.23
N CYS A 168 5.57 17.05 -16.62
CA CYS A 168 4.25 16.99 -17.25
C CYS A 168 3.39 18.23 -16.99
N GLY A 169 3.78 19.11 -16.06
CA GLY A 169 2.98 20.28 -15.68
C GLY A 169 1.73 19.94 -14.87
N PHE A 170 1.67 18.75 -14.26
CA PHE A 170 0.55 18.31 -13.44
C PHE A 170 0.81 18.66 -11.98
N TYR A 171 0.14 19.69 -11.47
CA TYR A 171 0.33 20.19 -10.10
C TYR A 171 -1.02 20.30 -9.38
N VAL A 172 -1.13 19.68 -8.19
CA VAL A 172 -2.40 19.53 -7.48
C VAL A 172 -2.89 20.86 -6.93
N LEU A 173 -2.03 21.67 -6.30
CA LEU A 173 -2.45 22.94 -5.71
C LEU A 173 -2.94 23.91 -6.78
N HIS A 174 -2.23 24.04 -7.90
CA HIS A 174 -2.67 24.84 -9.05
C HIS A 174 -3.92 24.26 -9.73
N GLY A 175 -4.13 22.94 -9.65
CA GLY A 175 -5.33 22.29 -10.19
C GLY A 175 -6.59 22.53 -9.36
N ILE A 176 -6.48 22.64 -8.03
CA ILE A 176 -7.61 22.92 -7.12
C ILE A 176 -7.76 24.40 -6.78
N ALA A 177 -6.72 25.20 -7.07
CA ALA A 177 -6.71 26.64 -6.89
C ALA A 177 -7.85 27.30 -7.66
N ALA A 178 -8.57 28.22 -7.01
CA ALA A 178 -9.45 29.14 -7.72
C ALA A 178 -8.64 30.03 -8.68
N ALA A 179 -9.27 30.44 -9.79
CA ALA A 179 -8.64 31.31 -10.79
C ALA A 179 -8.05 32.56 -10.14
N GLY A 180 -6.72 32.74 -10.24
CA GLY A 180 -5.99 33.89 -9.70
C GLY A 180 -5.09 33.58 -8.50
N TRP A 181 -5.09 32.35 -7.97
CA TRP A 181 -4.12 31.96 -6.94
C TRP A 181 -2.81 31.46 -7.57
N ASP A 182 -1.93 32.40 -7.91
CA ASP A 182 -0.58 32.14 -8.46
C ASP A 182 0.54 32.35 -7.40
N ALA A 183 0.19 32.34 -6.11
CA ALA A 183 1.13 32.63 -5.03
C ALA A 183 2.07 31.46 -4.68
N VAL A 184 1.71 30.23 -5.06
CA VAL A 184 2.50 29.04 -4.74
C VAL A 184 3.53 28.81 -5.85
N PRO A 185 4.84 28.77 -5.54
CA PRO A 185 5.83 28.51 -6.57
C PRO A 185 5.72 27.06 -7.08
N VAL A 186 5.94 26.87 -8.38
CA VAL A 186 5.76 25.59 -9.09
C VAL A 186 6.53 24.44 -8.44
N TRP A 187 7.77 24.68 -7.99
CA TRP A 187 8.58 23.65 -7.32
C TRP A 187 7.94 23.15 -6.02
N ALA A 188 7.22 24.03 -5.30
CA ALA A 188 6.56 23.66 -4.05
C ALA A 188 5.31 22.82 -4.32
N ASP A 189 4.55 23.16 -5.35
CA ASP A 189 3.39 22.36 -5.75
C ASP A 189 3.81 21.00 -6.33
N ALA A 190 4.91 20.95 -7.10
CA ALA A 190 5.49 19.68 -7.54
C ALA A 190 5.83 18.75 -6.36
N LEU A 191 6.43 19.31 -5.30
CA LEU A 191 6.75 18.57 -4.08
C LEU A 191 5.47 18.07 -3.39
N VAL A 192 4.47 18.94 -3.21
CA VAL A 192 3.20 18.57 -2.58
C VAL A 192 2.50 17.48 -3.36
N THR A 193 2.46 17.61 -4.68
CA THR A 193 1.94 16.58 -5.61
C THR A 193 2.69 15.27 -5.44
N GLY A 194 4.02 15.29 -5.40
CA GLY A 194 4.84 14.10 -5.19
C GLY A 194 4.63 13.45 -3.81
N VAL A 195 4.46 14.23 -2.75
CA VAL A 195 4.16 13.73 -1.39
C VAL A 195 2.78 13.07 -1.36
N LEU A 196 1.77 13.70 -1.94
CA LEU A 196 0.42 13.14 -2.06
C LEU A 196 0.45 11.80 -2.79
N VAL A 197 1.11 11.74 -3.95
CA VAL A 197 1.27 10.52 -4.74
C VAL A 197 2.04 9.44 -3.97
N GLY A 198 3.19 9.79 -3.37
CA GLY A 198 3.99 8.84 -2.61
C GLY A 198 3.24 8.27 -1.41
N SER A 199 2.41 9.07 -0.74
CA SER A 199 1.54 8.62 0.35
C SER A 199 0.37 7.74 -0.10
N GLY A 200 -0.13 7.94 -1.33
CA GLY A 200 -1.29 7.26 -1.92
C GLY A 200 -1.07 5.79 -2.29
N THR A 201 0.18 5.31 -2.32
CA THR A 201 0.51 3.92 -2.71
C THR A 201 0.01 2.86 -1.72
N LYS A 202 -0.28 3.22 -0.45
CA LYS A 202 -0.84 2.29 0.56
C LYS A 202 -2.36 2.16 0.51
N PRO A 203 -3.15 3.27 0.53
CA PRO A 203 -4.61 3.18 0.47
C PRO A 203 -5.13 2.43 -0.76
N VAL A 204 -4.48 2.58 -1.93
CA VAL A 204 -4.88 1.89 -3.16
C VAL A 204 -4.73 0.36 -3.01
N HIS A 205 -3.61 -0.09 -2.44
CA HIS A 205 -3.38 -1.52 -2.19
C HIS A 205 -4.39 -2.09 -1.18
N ASP A 206 -4.73 -1.32 -0.13
CA ASP A 206 -5.70 -1.73 0.89
C ASP A 206 -7.13 -1.80 0.34
N LEU A 207 -7.51 -0.88 -0.56
CA LEU A 207 -8.81 -0.89 -1.23
C LEU A 207 -8.97 -2.10 -2.16
N ILE A 208 -7.95 -2.42 -2.97
CA ILE A 208 -7.97 -3.60 -3.84
C ILE A 208 -8.07 -4.88 -3.01
N THR A 209 -7.27 -4.99 -1.94
CA THR A 209 -7.28 -6.18 -1.06
C THR A 209 -8.68 -6.37 -0.43
N ARG A 210 -9.32 -5.29 0.03
CA ARG A 210 -10.68 -5.35 0.60
C ARG A 210 -11.76 -5.67 -0.44
N ALA A 211 -11.61 -5.19 -1.67
CA ALA A 211 -12.51 -5.51 -2.76
C ALA A 211 -12.42 -7.00 -3.15
N GLN A 212 -11.22 -7.57 -3.15
CA GLN A 212 -10.99 -9.00 -3.44
C GLN A 212 -11.55 -9.94 -2.36
N VAL A 213 -11.57 -9.51 -1.09
CA VAL A 213 -12.14 -10.32 0.01
C VAL A 213 -13.68 -10.33 -0.01
N LYS A 214 -14.32 -9.35 -0.67
CA LYS A 214 -15.78 -9.22 -0.73
C LYS A 214 -16.41 -9.72 -2.05
N ALA A 215 -15.59 -10.11 -3.03
CA ALA A 215 -16.03 -10.69 -4.29
C ALA A 215 -15.97 -12.21 -4.21
#